data_AF-A0A925T8Z8-F1
#
_entry.id   AF-A0A925T8Z8-F1
#
_cell.length_a   1.000
_cell.length_b   1.000
_cell.length_c   1.000
_cell.angle_alpha   90.00
_cell.angle_beta   90.00
_cell.angle_gamma   90.00
#
_symmetry.space_group_name_H-M   'P 1'
#
loop_
_entity.id
_entity.type
_entity.pdbx_description
1 polymer ?
#
loop_
_entity_poly.entity_id
_entity_poly.type
_entity_poly.pdbx_seq_one_letter_code
_entity_poly.pdbx_strand_id
1 'polypeptide(L)'
;DAEKFLQSCKSAAYTVTDITIKPAKRSPAAPFTTSTLQQEASRKLGYSVSKTMLLAQRLYEGGNITYMRTDSVNLSETAMDSIRNEIGSSYGDKYYQPRKYKNKNESAQEAHEAIRPTYMDTRSVEDMELKRLYELIWKRTIASQMSDAEFEKTIAKIDISTNKEFLTATGEVMKFDGFLKVYLEGKDEEDDDEDTEGMLPPLQVKQQLEFREMMALERFTRPNPRYTEASLVKKMEELGIGRPSTYAPTISTIQKRNYVERRDKEGVERKTAILSLSKNNEITRSEKTEITGAEKSKLFPTDLGIVVTDFLKQHFKSVMDYGFTAGIEEEFDKIAEGKMKWNKMLDGFYTPFHHTIELTLETAERAKGERMLGVDAESGKPVIARMGRYGAMVQIGHADDEEKPRFAKLKPTQSIETISFDDAMDLFKLPRTIGEHDGMEVSLNIGRFGPYVKLGEQFISIPKGEDLYEMELDRAIELINQKQLADAPVAQYDSKPVTKGKGRFGPFIKWNDLYINVPRAYNFDNLTQQEIKELIEKKIDKESNRFIRQWPTEKISIENGRWGPFIRFNKKMLKLGKKADGTKYAAEDLADVELEYVKKMIEVQVPNAFAKKTKVAAKKAASKTAKTPKKKV
;
A
#
# COMPACT_ATOMS: atom_id res chain seq x y z
N ASP A 1 25.86 -29.49 -18.53
CA ASP A 1 26.17 -28.90 -19.85
C ASP A 1 27.14 -27.73 -19.78
N ALA A 2 26.93 -26.74 -18.91
CA ALA A 2 27.88 -25.63 -18.72
C ALA A 2 29.33 -26.08 -18.48
N GLU A 3 29.55 -27.04 -17.58
CA GLU A 3 30.90 -27.58 -17.34
C GLU A 3 31.51 -28.25 -18.58
N LYS A 4 30.71 -29.01 -19.35
CA LYS A 4 31.17 -29.63 -20.61
C LYS A 4 31.57 -28.57 -21.63
N PHE A 5 30.81 -27.49 -21.72
CA PHE A 5 31.14 -26.35 -22.58
C PHE A 5 32.48 -25.72 -22.15
N LEU A 6 32.68 -25.42 -20.85
CA LEU A 6 33.95 -24.89 -20.36
C LEU A 6 35.14 -25.83 -20.60
N GLN A 7 34.95 -27.14 -20.43
CA GLN A 7 35.98 -28.14 -20.75
C GLN A 7 36.33 -28.10 -22.24
N SER A 8 35.34 -27.94 -23.12
CA SER A 8 35.58 -27.81 -24.56
C SER A 8 36.34 -26.53 -24.94
N CYS A 9 36.34 -25.50 -24.08
CA CYS A 9 37.02 -24.23 -24.30
C CYS A 9 38.48 -24.20 -23.78
N LYS A 10 38.96 -25.29 -23.16
CA LYS A 10 40.35 -25.38 -22.70
C LYS A 10 41.33 -25.30 -23.86
N SER A 11 42.37 -24.48 -23.70
CA SER A 11 43.40 -24.22 -24.71
C SER A 11 42.86 -23.68 -26.04
N ALA A 12 41.64 -23.12 -26.04
CA ALA A 12 41.06 -22.50 -27.22
C ALA A 12 41.73 -21.17 -27.56
N ALA A 13 41.89 -20.91 -28.85
CA ALA A 13 42.11 -19.58 -29.38
C ALA A 13 40.77 -18.94 -29.71
N TYR A 14 40.64 -17.65 -29.41
CA TYR A 14 39.43 -16.87 -29.65
C TYR A 14 39.70 -15.87 -30.77
N THR A 15 38.94 -15.96 -31.85
CA THR A 15 39.16 -15.11 -33.04
C THR A 15 37.88 -14.41 -33.44
N VAL A 16 37.95 -13.10 -33.66
CA VAL A 16 36.83 -12.35 -34.20
C VAL A 16 36.60 -12.77 -35.66
N THR A 17 35.46 -13.37 -35.96
CA THR A 17 35.14 -13.87 -37.31
C THR A 17 34.24 -12.94 -38.10
N ASP A 18 33.37 -12.21 -37.41
CA ASP A 18 32.48 -11.24 -38.00
C ASP A 18 32.33 -10.03 -37.09
N ILE A 19 32.24 -8.85 -37.71
CA ILE A 19 31.91 -7.60 -37.04
C ILE A 19 30.79 -6.96 -37.84
N THR A 20 29.62 -6.87 -37.23
CA THR A 20 28.46 -6.24 -37.83
C THR A 20 28.18 -4.93 -37.09
N ILE A 21 28.28 -3.80 -37.80
CA ILE A 21 27.91 -2.48 -37.29
C ILE A 21 26.54 -2.12 -37.85
N LYS A 22 25.57 -1.84 -36.99
CA LYS A 22 24.22 -1.42 -37.38
C LYS A 22 23.89 -0.06 -36.75
N PRO A 23 23.32 0.88 -37.52
CA PRO A 23 22.68 2.04 -36.93
C PRO A 23 21.51 1.57 -36.08
N ALA A 24 21.43 2.06 -34.86
CA ALA A 24 20.34 1.84 -33.93
C ALA A 24 19.81 3.20 -33.48
N LYS A 25 18.50 3.28 -33.23
CA LYS A 25 17.88 4.51 -32.79
C LYS A 25 16.88 4.25 -31.68
N ARG A 26 16.76 5.21 -30.76
CA ARG A 26 15.73 5.23 -29.73
C ARG A 26 14.89 6.47 -29.96
N SER A 27 13.57 6.31 -30.00
CA SER A 27 12.64 7.41 -30.17
C SER A 27 12.09 7.86 -28.81
N PRO A 28 11.80 9.16 -28.64
CA PRO A 28 11.15 9.63 -27.44
C PRO A 28 9.75 9.05 -27.31
N ALA A 29 9.32 8.88 -26.07
CA ALA A 29 7.98 8.45 -25.77
C ALA A 29 6.98 9.63 -25.76
N ALA A 30 5.70 9.32 -25.90
CA ALA A 30 4.63 10.31 -26.01
C ALA A 30 4.53 11.22 -24.77
N PRO A 31 3.93 12.42 -24.90
CA PRO A 31 3.53 13.25 -23.76
C PRO A 31 2.71 12.47 -22.73
N PHE A 32 2.67 12.97 -21.50
CA PHE A 32 1.98 12.25 -20.43
C PHE A 32 0.47 12.20 -20.63
N THR A 33 -0.06 11.00 -20.50
CA THR A 33 -1.44 10.73 -20.08
C THR A 33 -1.48 10.57 -18.56
N THR A 34 -2.68 10.42 -18.00
CA THR A 34 -2.85 10.17 -16.55
C THR A 34 -2.15 8.88 -16.10
N SER A 35 -2.30 7.81 -16.89
CA SER A 35 -1.69 6.51 -16.57
C SER A 35 -0.17 6.59 -16.62
N THR A 36 0.39 7.13 -17.71
CA THR A 36 1.85 7.22 -17.88
C THR A 36 2.50 8.16 -16.88
N LEU A 37 1.82 9.26 -16.49
CA LEU A 37 2.29 10.12 -15.41
C LEU A 37 2.35 9.39 -14.07
N GLN A 38 1.30 8.63 -13.73
CA GLN A 38 1.26 7.84 -12.49
C GLN A 38 2.37 6.78 -12.47
N GLN A 39 2.63 6.13 -13.60
CA GLN A 39 3.72 5.15 -13.74
C GLN A 39 5.09 5.79 -13.51
N GLU A 40 5.41 6.85 -14.23
CA GLU A 40 6.72 7.50 -14.15
C GLU A 40 6.94 8.23 -12.81
N ALA A 41 5.91 8.81 -12.21
CA ALA A 41 5.99 9.39 -10.88
C ALA A 41 6.25 8.33 -9.80
N SER A 42 5.68 7.12 -9.96
CA SER A 42 5.98 6.00 -9.07
C SER A 42 7.43 5.56 -9.21
N ARG A 43 7.89 5.30 -10.44
CA ARG A 43 9.26 4.84 -10.73
C ARG A 43 10.32 5.84 -10.32
N LYS A 44 10.20 7.10 -10.76
CA LYS A 44 11.26 8.11 -10.60
C LYS A 44 11.18 8.89 -9.30
N LEU A 45 9.98 9.05 -8.74
CA LEU A 45 9.76 9.89 -7.55
C LEU A 45 9.33 9.09 -6.32
N GLY A 46 9.03 7.80 -6.46
CA GLY A 46 8.51 6.96 -5.38
C GLY A 46 7.10 7.38 -4.93
N TYR A 47 6.34 8.07 -5.78
CA TYR A 47 5.01 8.58 -5.43
C TYR A 47 3.95 7.49 -5.61
N SER A 48 2.98 7.45 -4.70
CA SER A 48 1.75 6.68 -4.91
C SER A 48 0.90 7.31 -5.99
N VAL A 49 -0.01 6.55 -6.59
CA VAL A 49 -0.94 7.07 -7.61
C VAL A 49 -1.80 8.19 -7.03
N SER A 50 -2.25 8.04 -5.77
CA SER A 50 -3.04 9.05 -5.05
C SER A 50 -2.25 10.33 -4.78
N LYS A 51 -0.97 10.23 -4.38
CA LYS A 51 -0.11 11.40 -4.15
C LYS A 51 0.15 12.13 -5.46
N THR A 52 0.43 11.40 -6.53
CA THR A 52 0.65 11.96 -7.86
C THR A 52 -0.55 12.78 -8.32
N MET A 53 -1.77 12.25 -8.19
CA MET A 53 -2.98 12.97 -8.59
C MET A 53 -3.28 14.19 -7.71
N LEU A 54 -2.98 14.13 -6.40
CA LEU A 54 -3.11 15.29 -5.51
C LEU A 54 -2.18 16.45 -5.92
N LEU A 55 -0.92 16.14 -6.22
CA LEU A 55 0.06 17.14 -6.63
C LEU A 55 -0.24 17.69 -8.03
N ALA A 56 -0.65 16.82 -8.97
CA ALA A 56 -1.06 17.23 -10.30
C ALA A 56 -2.30 18.14 -10.25
N GLN A 57 -3.27 17.85 -9.36
CA GLN A 57 -4.42 18.72 -9.15
C GLN A 57 -3.99 20.11 -8.68
N ARG A 58 -3.09 20.21 -7.69
CA ARG A 58 -2.55 21.50 -7.22
C ARG A 58 -1.80 22.25 -8.33
N LEU A 59 -1.03 21.54 -9.16
CA LEU A 59 -0.35 22.15 -10.31
C LEU A 59 -1.35 22.72 -11.33
N TYR A 60 -2.41 21.97 -11.63
CA TYR A 60 -3.48 22.39 -12.54
C TYR A 60 -4.26 23.59 -12.00
N GLU A 61 -4.71 23.54 -10.75
CA GLU A 61 -5.43 24.64 -10.09
C GLU A 61 -4.57 25.91 -9.95
N GLY A 62 -3.25 25.73 -9.85
CA GLY A 62 -2.27 26.82 -9.91
C GLY A 62 -1.90 27.30 -11.32
N GLY A 63 -2.51 26.77 -12.38
CA GLY A 63 -2.28 27.17 -13.77
C GLY A 63 -0.95 26.71 -14.36
N ASN A 64 -0.24 25.77 -13.73
CA ASN A 64 1.11 25.34 -14.14
C ASN A 64 1.08 24.26 -15.23
N ILE A 65 0.07 23.39 -15.20
CA ILE A 65 -0.09 22.30 -16.17
C ILE A 65 -1.51 22.27 -16.74
N THR A 66 -1.67 21.58 -17.87
CA THR A 66 -2.98 21.21 -18.42
C THR A 66 -3.71 20.18 -17.54
N TYR A 67 -4.97 19.90 -17.88
CA TYR A 67 -5.81 19.02 -17.06
C TYR A 67 -5.23 17.62 -16.91
N MET A 68 -5.07 17.17 -15.66
CA MET A 68 -4.33 15.96 -15.31
C MET A 68 -5.12 14.65 -15.43
N ARG A 69 -6.40 14.69 -15.79
CA ARG A 69 -7.25 13.51 -16.02
C ARG A 69 -7.60 13.40 -17.50
N THR A 70 -6.61 12.97 -18.26
CA THR A 70 -6.66 12.80 -19.70
C THR A 70 -6.02 11.47 -20.09
N ASP A 71 -6.55 10.87 -21.15
CA ASP A 71 -5.99 9.75 -21.88
C ASP A 71 -5.38 10.20 -23.22
N SER A 72 -5.43 11.50 -23.53
CA SER A 72 -4.91 12.08 -24.76
C SER A 72 -3.39 12.26 -24.70
N VAL A 73 -2.72 11.92 -25.80
CA VAL A 73 -1.31 12.26 -26.06
C VAL A 73 -1.16 13.49 -26.96
N ASN A 74 -2.27 14.14 -27.32
CA ASN A 74 -2.28 15.25 -28.28
C ASN A 74 -1.72 16.53 -27.67
N LEU A 75 -1.02 17.31 -28.49
CA LEU A 75 -0.54 18.65 -28.18
C LEU A 75 -1.15 19.63 -29.17
N SER A 76 -1.65 20.78 -28.72
CA SER A 76 -2.13 21.83 -29.62
C SER A 76 -1.01 22.45 -30.44
N GLU A 77 -1.37 23.09 -31.56
CA GLU A 77 -0.42 23.81 -32.42
C GLU A 77 0.35 24.88 -31.62
N THR A 78 -0.35 25.65 -30.78
CA THR A 78 0.27 26.62 -29.88
C THR A 78 1.31 26.00 -28.94
N ALA A 79 1.02 24.81 -28.40
CA ALA A 79 1.97 24.09 -27.56
C ALA A 79 3.19 23.61 -28.37
N MET A 80 2.97 23.10 -29.58
CA MET A 80 4.02 22.64 -30.49
C MET A 80 4.98 23.77 -30.88
N ASP A 81 4.46 24.96 -31.16
CA ASP A 81 5.27 26.15 -31.46
C ASP A 81 6.09 26.61 -30.25
N SER A 82 5.48 26.62 -29.06
CA SER A 82 6.18 26.95 -27.81
C SER A 82 7.29 25.94 -27.48
N ILE A 83 7.04 24.64 -27.68
CA ILE A 83 8.05 23.58 -27.50
C ILE A 83 9.19 23.74 -28.52
N ARG A 84 8.87 24.05 -29.79
CA ARG A 84 9.88 24.30 -30.82
C ARG A 84 10.83 25.42 -30.42
N ASN A 85 10.27 26.55 -29.96
CA ASN A 85 11.05 27.70 -29.54
C ASN A 85 11.94 27.38 -28.33
N GLU A 86 11.41 26.66 -27.34
CA GLU A 86 12.18 26.24 -26.16
C GLU A 86 13.31 25.26 -26.51
N ILE A 87 13.07 24.30 -27.42
CA ILE A 87 14.11 23.37 -27.86
C ILE A 87 15.19 24.10 -28.66
N GLY A 88 14.79 24.96 -29.60
CA GLY A 88 15.70 25.74 -30.43
C GLY A 88 16.60 26.66 -29.60
N SER A 89 16.02 27.36 -28.61
CA SER A 89 16.77 28.28 -27.73
C SER A 89 17.72 27.55 -26.77
N SER A 90 17.34 26.36 -26.29
CA SER A 90 18.03 25.68 -25.19
C SER A 90 19.01 24.60 -25.62
N TYR A 91 18.73 23.92 -26.73
CA TYR A 91 19.49 22.77 -27.20
C TYR A 91 19.98 22.92 -28.65
N GLY A 92 19.29 23.76 -29.44
CA GLY A 92 19.59 24.03 -30.84
C GLY A 92 18.70 23.23 -31.79
N ASP A 93 18.53 23.75 -33.01
CA ASP A 93 17.54 23.26 -33.99
C ASP A 93 17.68 21.78 -34.36
N LYS A 94 18.90 21.22 -34.31
CA LYS A 94 19.14 19.79 -34.58
C LYS A 94 18.43 18.85 -33.61
N TYR A 95 18.05 19.34 -32.43
CA TYR A 95 17.32 18.58 -31.41
C TYR A 95 15.80 18.64 -31.59
N TYR A 96 15.27 19.50 -32.46
CA TYR A 96 13.83 19.58 -32.68
C TYR A 96 13.39 18.63 -33.79
N GLN A 97 12.45 17.74 -33.48
CA GLN A 97 11.80 16.87 -34.46
C GLN A 97 10.31 16.79 -34.12
N PRO A 98 9.42 17.49 -34.85
CA PRO A 98 8.01 17.52 -34.53
C PRO A 98 7.39 16.13 -34.71
N ARG A 99 6.60 15.70 -33.71
CA ARG A 99 5.94 14.40 -33.68
C ARG A 99 4.48 14.55 -33.31
N LYS A 100 3.62 13.91 -34.09
CA LYS A 100 2.21 13.71 -33.76
C LYS A 100 2.02 12.29 -33.26
N TYR A 101 1.73 12.16 -31.98
CA TYR A 101 1.39 10.88 -31.36
C TYR A 101 -0.09 10.60 -31.58
N LYS A 102 -0.46 9.32 -31.60
CA LYS A 102 -1.85 8.87 -31.68
C LYS A 102 -2.14 7.94 -30.51
N ASN A 103 -3.31 8.07 -29.94
CA ASN A 103 -3.80 7.13 -28.94
C ASN A 103 -4.03 5.74 -29.56
N LYS A 104 -3.96 4.71 -28.73
CA LYS A 104 -4.23 3.33 -29.15
C LYS A 104 -5.74 3.05 -29.22
N ASN A 105 -6.54 3.68 -28.35
CA ASN A 105 -7.98 3.48 -28.24
C ASN A 105 -8.66 4.85 -28.29
N GLU A 106 -9.67 5.02 -29.16
CA GLU A 106 -10.51 6.23 -29.20
C GLU A 106 -11.44 6.26 -27.98
N SER A 107 -11.51 7.39 -27.28
CA SER A 107 -12.42 7.61 -26.15
C SER A 107 -13.10 8.97 -26.26
N ALA A 108 -14.28 9.09 -25.65
CA ALA A 108 -15.01 10.35 -25.57
C ALA A 108 -14.22 11.48 -24.85
N GLN A 109 -13.18 11.13 -24.08
CA GLN A 109 -12.34 12.06 -23.31
C GLN A 109 -11.15 12.60 -24.12
N GLU A 110 -10.96 12.14 -25.37
CA GLU A 110 -9.86 12.56 -26.26
C GLU A 110 -9.92 14.02 -26.72
N ALA A 111 -11.01 14.74 -26.43
CA ALA A 111 -11.13 16.17 -26.69
C ALA A 111 -10.17 17.04 -25.84
N HIS A 112 -9.41 16.42 -24.94
CA HIS A 112 -8.42 17.09 -24.10
C HIS A 112 -7.00 16.99 -24.70
N GLU A 113 -6.12 17.89 -24.26
CA GLU A 113 -4.69 17.77 -24.52
C GLU A 113 -4.02 16.81 -23.52
N ALA A 114 -2.80 16.38 -23.84
CA ALA A 114 -1.91 15.70 -22.92
C ALA A 114 -1.57 16.53 -21.69
N ILE A 115 -1.07 15.88 -20.64
CA ILE A 115 -0.55 16.53 -19.45
C ILE A 115 0.81 17.15 -19.79
N ARG A 116 0.86 18.48 -19.80
CA ARG A 116 2.03 19.28 -20.16
C ARG A 116 2.07 20.59 -19.37
N PRO A 117 3.21 21.30 -19.35
CA PRO A 117 3.25 22.68 -18.86
C PRO A 117 2.30 23.59 -19.65
N THR A 118 1.72 24.56 -18.97
CA THR A 118 0.95 25.63 -19.62
C THR A 118 1.86 26.54 -20.44
N TYR A 119 3.06 26.82 -19.91
CA TYR A 119 4.11 27.64 -20.52
C TYR A 119 5.43 26.88 -20.53
N MET A 120 6.08 26.73 -21.71
CA MET A 120 7.29 25.90 -21.86
C MET A 120 8.58 26.57 -21.40
N ASP A 121 8.60 27.90 -21.34
CA ASP A 121 9.70 28.71 -20.80
C ASP A 121 9.82 28.61 -19.27
N THR A 122 8.74 28.23 -18.58
CA THR A 122 8.73 27.94 -17.15
C THR A 122 9.27 26.54 -16.89
N ARG A 123 10.53 26.42 -16.44
CA ARG A 123 11.18 25.10 -16.22
C ARG A 123 10.93 24.49 -14.84
N SER A 124 10.51 25.29 -13.88
CA SER A 124 10.26 24.85 -12.50
C SER A 124 9.22 25.72 -11.80
N VAL A 125 8.61 25.17 -10.75
CA VAL A 125 7.72 25.91 -9.84
C VAL A 125 8.40 26.12 -8.48
N GLU A 126 8.03 27.18 -7.78
CA GLU A 126 8.63 27.56 -6.48
C GLU A 126 8.29 26.57 -5.35
N ASP A 127 7.07 26.03 -5.36
CA ASP A 127 6.62 25.07 -4.35
C ASP A 127 7.44 23.77 -4.44
N MET A 128 8.26 23.52 -3.40
CA MET A 128 9.14 22.35 -3.33
C MET A 128 8.41 21.02 -3.42
N GLU A 129 7.16 20.93 -2.96
CA GLU A 129 6.38 19.68 -3.06
C GLU A 129 5.93 19.40 -4.49
N LEU A 130 5.64 20.45 -5.25
CA LEU A 130 5.15 20.37 -6.64
C LEU A 130 6.29 20.29 -7.65
N LYS A 131 7.44 20.88 -7.33
CA LYS A 131 8.61 21.04 -8.22
C LYS A 131 9.01 19.75 -8.91
N ARG A 132 9.17 18.65 -8.16
CA ARG A 132 9.62 17.36 -8.72
C ARG A 132 8.65 16.78 -9.74
N LEU A 133 7.34 16.90 -9.51
CA LEU A 133 6.33 16.40 -10.44
C LEU A 133 6.23 17.30 -11.68
N TYR A 134 6.31 18.62 -11.49
CA TYR A 134 6.33 19.57 -12.58
C TYR A 134 7.53 19.37 -13.51
N GLU A 135 8.74 19.26 -12.95
CA GLU A 135 9.97 19.01 -13.73
C GLU A 135 9.88 17.69 -14.52
N LEU A 136 9.25 16.66 -13.94
CA LEU A 136 9.01 15.41 -14.64
C LEU A 136 8.10 15.62 -15.86
N ILE A 137 6.97 16.32 -15.67
CA ILE A 137 6.03 16.67 -16.73
C ILE A 137 6.71 17.48 -17.83
N TRP A 138 7.43 18.55 -17.45
CA TRP A 138 8.15 19.41 -18.37
C TRP A 138 9.18 18.64 -19.21
N LYS A 139 10.02 17.82 -18.58
CA LYS A 139 11.04 17.03 -19.28
C LYS A 139 10.42 16.05 -20.27
N ARG A 140 9.32 15.38 -19.90
CA ARG A 140 8.61 14.45 -20.80
C ARG A 140 8.00 15.18 -21.99
N THR A 141 7.38 16.34 -21.77
CA THR A 141 6.79 17.15 -22.85
C THR A 141 7.85 17.60 -23.84
N ILE A 142 8.96 18.20 -23.36
CA ILE A 142 10.05 18.66 -24.24
C ILE A 142 10.67 17.48 -24.99
N ALA A 143 11.06 16.42 -24.29
CA ALA A 143 11.66 15.24 -24.90
C ALA A 143 10.76 14.60 -25.98
N SER A 144 9.43 14.62 -25.80
CA SER A 144 8.48 14.05 -26.77
C SER A 144 8.58 14.68 -28.17
N GLN A 145 9.10 15.90 -28.29
CA GLN A 145 9.27 16.64 -29.56
C GLN A 145 10.74 16.80 -29.95
N MET A 146 11.64 16.06 -29.28
CA MET A 146 13.05 16.05 -29.62
C MET A 146 13.38 14.96 -30.65
N SER A 147 14.54 15.12 -31.28
CA SER A 147 15.10 14.17 -32.23
C SER A 147 15.39 12.80 -31.59
N ASP A 148 15.38 11.75 -32.42
CA ASP A 148 15.79 10.40 -31.99
C ASP A 148 17.20 10.43 -31.38
N ALA A 149 17.47 9.59 -30.40
CA ALA A 149 18.84 9.30 -29.98
C ALA A 149 19.42 8.25 -30.92
N GLU A 150 20.61 8.51 -31.45
CA GLU A 150 21.26 7.69 -32.46
C GLU A 150 22.47 6.96 -31.87
N PHE A 151 22.58 5.68 -32.20
CA PHE A 151 23.60 4.77 -31.71
C PHE A 151 24.21 3.99 -32.88
N GLU A 152 25.48 3.61 -32.74
CA GLU A 152 26.07 2.54 -33.53
C GLU A 152 26.20 1.31 -32.65
N LYS A 153 25.45 0.26 -33.00
CA LYS A 153 25.51 -1.05 -32.34
C LYS A 153 26.51 -1.92 -33.08
N THR A 154 27.57 -2.32 -32.37
CA THR A 154 28.59 -3.25 -32.88
C THR A 154 28.34 -4.62 -32.28
N ILE A 155 28.17 -5.62 -33.14
CA ILE A 155 28.03 -7.03 -32.77
C ILE A 155 29.24 -7.76 -33.31
N ALA A 156 30.07 -8.30 -32.42
CA ALA A 156 31.23 -9.10 -32.77
C ALA A 156 30.95 -10.59 -32.50
N LYS A 157 31.16 -11.41 -33.52
CA LYS A 157 31.10 -12.87 -33.41
C LYS A 157 32.50 -13.42 -33.21
N ILE A 158 32.68 -14.20 -32.16
CA ILE A 158 33.97 -14.73 -31.73
C ILE A 158 33.93 -16.25 -31.85
N ASP A 159 34.82 -16.81 -32.66
CA ASP A 159 35.02 -18.24 -32.86
C ASP A 159 35.88 -18.83 -31.74
N ILE A 160 35.61 -20.10 -31.42
CA ILE A 160 36.33 -20.87 -30.41
C ILE A 160 37.01 -22.04 -31.13
N SER A 161 38.35 -22.03 -31.22
CA SER A 161 39.09 -22.96 -32.08
C SER A 161 38.94 -24.45 -31.75
N THR A 162 38.45 -24.79 -30.56
CA THR A 162 38.36 -26.15 -30.03
C THR A 162 36.96 -26.76 -30.15
N ASN A 163 35.95 -25.98 -30.53
CA ASN A 163 34.59 -26.48 -30.71
C ASN A 163 33.89 -25.75 -31.89
N LYS A 164 32.57 -25.91 -32.03
CA LYS A 164 31.77 -25.32 -33.14
C LYS A 164 30.85 -24.20 -32.67
N GLU A 165 30.95 -23.81 -31.41
CA GLU A 165 30.12 -22.77 -30.81
C GLU A 165 30.76 -21.39 -31.02
N PHE A 166 29.97 -20.35 -30.82
CA PHE A 166 30.43 -18.97 -30.95
C PHE A 166 30.07 -18.16 -29.71
N LEU A 167 30.93 -17.22 -29.33
CA LEU A 167 30.58 -16.17 -28.39
C LEU A 167 30.13 -14.93 -29.17
N THR A 168 29.21 -14.17 -28.58
CA THR A 168 28.75 -12.90 -29.14
C THR A 168 29.04 -11.78 -28.13
N ALA A 169 29.72 -10.74 -28.59
CA ALA A 169 29.91 -9.52 -27.82
C ALA A 169 29.14 -8.38 -28.50
N THR A 170 28.40 -7.61 -27.71
CA THR A 170 27.60 -6.49 -28.21
C THR A 170 28.01 -5.23 -27.45
N GLY A 171 28.24 -4.13 -28.17
CA GLY A 171 28.41 -2.81 -27.56
C GLY A 171 27.72 -1.73 -28.37
N GLU A 172 27.41 -0.63 -27.72
CA GLU A 172 26.69 0.50 -28.31
C GLU A 172 27.46 1.80 -28.04
N VAL A 173 27.65 2.61 -29.09
CA VAL A 173 28.21 3.95 -28.97
C VAL A 173 27.15 4.97 -29.36
N MET A 174 26.82 5.87 -28.45
CA MET A 174 25.92 6.98 -28.73
C MET A 174 26.59 7.98 -29.69
N LYS A 175 25.97 8.22 -30.83
CA LYS A 175 26.40 9.21 -31.82
C LYS A 175 25.71 10.55 -31.65
N PHE A 176 24.44 10.48 -31.23
CA PHE A 176 23.64 11.65 -30.94
C PHE A 176 22.70 11.35 -29.78
N ASP A 177 22.72 12.19 -28.77
CA ASP A 177 21.93 12.03 -27.55
C ASP A 177 20.44 12.33 -27.75
N GLY A 178 20.09 13.16 -28.74
CA GLY A 178 18.70 13.47 -29.07
C GLY A 178 17.88 13.83 -27.81
N PHE A 179 16.71 13.21 -27.65
CA PHE A 179 15.84 13.40 -26.48
C PHE A 179 16.45 12.94 -25.13
N LEU A 180 17.44 12.02 -25.14
CA LEU A 180 18.05 11.49 -23.91
C LEU A 180 18.83 12.56 -23.13
N LYS A 181 19.18 13.67 -23.80
CA LYS A 181 19.76 14.86 -23.18
C LYS A 181 18.87 15.45 -22.07
N VAL A 182 17.55 15.27 -22.19
CA VAL A 182 16.55 15.86 -21.28
C VAL A 182 15.85 14.80 -20.44
N TYR A 183 15.56 13.65 -21.02
CA TYR A 183 14.70 12.66 -20.39
C TYR A 183 15.03 11.23 -20.83
N LEU A 184 15.19 10.35 -19.84
CA LEU A 184 15.25 8.90 -20.01
C LEU A 184 14.04 8.31 -19.29
N GLU A 185 13.22 7.51 -19.98
CA GLU A 185 12.09 6.81 -19.36
C GLU A 185 12.59 5.79 -18.33
N GLY A 186 11.88 5.62 -17.21
CA GLY A 186 12.23 4.58 -16.24
C GLY A 186 11.95 3.20 -16.83
N LYS A 187 12.90 2.27 -16.73
CA LYS A 187 12.60 0.84 -16.83
C LYS A 187 12.08 0.37 -15.46
N ASP A 188 11.17 -0.61 -15.45
CA ASP A 188 10.81 -1.26 -14.19
C ASP A 188 12.08 -1.99 -13.66
N GLU A 189 12.32 -2.00 -12.34
CA GLU A 189 13.52 -2.60 -11.68
C GLU A 189 13.75 -4.09 -12.04
N GLU A 190 12.84 -4.68 -12.78
CA GLU A 190 12.76 -6.11 -13.12
C GLU A 190 13.11 -6.39 -14.59
N ASP A 191 13.33 -5.35 -15.42
CA ASP A 191 13.73 -5.43 -16.84
C ASP A 191 15.26 -5.30 -17.03
N ASP A 192 16.06 -5.49 -15.98
CA ASP A 192 17.53 -5.36 -15.96
C ASP A 192 18.29 -6.46 -16.76
N ASP A 193 17.63 -7.14 -17.70
CA ASP A 193 18.27 -8.15 -18.56
C ASP A 193 18.96 -7.57 -19.81
N GLU A 194 19.03 -6.24 -19.96
CA GLU A 194 19.82 -5.58 -21.01
C GLU A 194 21.05 -4.86 -20.44
N ASP A 195 21.99 -5.62 -19.90
CA ASP A 195 23.39 -5.21 -19.78
C ASP A 195 23.98 -5.03 -21.19
N THR A 196 23.66 -3.91 -21.84
CA THR A 196 24.52 -3.39 -22.92
C THR A 196 25.40 -2.28 -22.35
N GLU A 197 26.11 -2.61 -21.28
CA GLU A 197 27.08 -1.71 -20.69
C GLU A 197 28.37 -1.75 -21.51
N GLY A 198 28.55 -0.72 -22.33
CA GLY A 198 29.87 -0.28 -22.74
C GLY A 198 30.11 -0.16 -24.23
N MET A 199 31.13 0.64 -24.52
CA MET A 199 31.77 0.71 -25.82
C MET A 199 32.71 -0.49 -25.96
N LEU A 200 32.54 -1.28 -27.02
CA LEU A 200 33.54 -2.28 -27.39
C LEU A 200 34.83 -1.54 -27.80
N PRO A 201 36.02 -2.08 -27.46
CA PRO A 201 37.26 -1.57 -28.02
C PRO A 201 37.24 -1.72 -29.55
N PRO A 202 38.10 -0.99 -30.28
CA PRO A 202 38.25 -1.21 -31.72
C PRO A 202 38.62 -2.68 -32.00
N LEU A 203 37.77 -3.37 -32.77
CA LEU A 203 37.96 -4.76 -33.16
C LEU A 203 38.22 -4.86 -34.66
N GLN A 204 38.97 -5.88 -35.08
CA GLN A 204 39.19 -6.22 -36.49
C GLN A 204 38.81 -7.67 -36.78
N VAL A 205 38.28 -7.93 -37.98
CA VAL A 205 38.03 -9.31 -38.43
C VAL A 205 39.37 -10.05 -38.51
N LYS A 206 39.39 -11.30 -38.03
CA LYS A 206 40.59 -12.14 -37.80
C LYS A 206 41.48 -11.71 -36.63
N GLN A 207 41.08 -10.72 -35.83
CA GLN A 207 41.80 -10.37 -34.61
C GLN A 207 41.74 -11.55 -33.62
N GLN A 208 42.91 -11.95 -33.13
CA GLN A 208 43.02 -12.90 -32.03
C GLN A 208 42.82 -12.16 -30.70
N LEU A 209 41.96 -12.69 -29.85
CA LEU A 209 41.65 -12.13 -28.54
C LEU A 209 42.41 -12.89 -27.45
N GLU A 210 42.94 -12.14 -26.48
CA GLU A 210 43.55 -12.73 -25.29
C GLU A 210 42.46 -13.28 -24.37
N PHE A 211 42.50 -14.58 -24.11
CA PHE A 211 41.62 -15.22 -23.14
C PHE A 211 42.06 -14.86 -21.71
N ARG A 212 41.14 -14.29 -20.93
CA ARG A 212 41.37 -13.97 -19.51
C ARG A 212 40.66 -14.97 -18.61
N GLU A 213 39.33 -15.03 -18.77
CA GLU A 213 38.45 -15.90 -18.00
C GLU A 213 37.15 -16.16 -18.77
N MET A 214 36.47 -17.25 -18.42
CA MET A 214 35.09 -17.51 -18.82
C MET A 214 34.31 -18.03 -17.63
N MET A 215 33.17 -17.40 -17.34
CA MET A 215 32.30 -17.76 -16.23
C MET A 215 31.00 -18.36 -16.75
N ALA A 216 30.62 -19.51 -16.20
CA ALA A 216 29.26 -20.02 -16.31
C ALA A 216 28.53 -19.76 -14.99
N LEU A 217 27.51 -18.91 -15.06
CA LEU A 217 26.68 -18.51 -13.92
C LEU A 217 25.40 -19.34 -13.92
N GLU A 218 25.13 -20.06 -12.83
CA GLU A 218 23.83 -20.68 -12.62
C GLU A 218 22.76 -19.61 -12.41
N ARG A 219 21.71 -19.64 -13.24
CA ARG A 219 20.55 -18.75 -13.15
C ARG A 219 19.28 -19.55 -13.00
N PHE A 220 18.31 -18.99 -12.29
CA PHE A 220 16.99 -19.58 -12.09
C PHE A 220 15.92 -18.72 -12.74
N THR A 221 14.91 -19.36 -13.31
CA THR A 221 13.72 -18.66 -13.79
C THR A 221 13.04 -17.91 -12.66
N ARG A 222 12.65 -16.67 -12.90
CA ARG A 222 11.90 -15.85 -11.96
C ARG A 222 10.41 -15.87 -12.32
N PRO A 223 9.49 -15.91 -11.34
CA PRO A 223 8.07 -15.74 -11.62
C PRO A 223 7.80 -14.30 -12.08
N ASN A 224 6.64 -14.07 -12.70
CA ASN A 224 6.20 -12.71 -12.98
C ASN A 224 6.13 -11.90 -11.67
N PRO A 225 6.65 -10.67 -11.68
CA PRO A 225 6.71 -9.85 -10.49
C PRO A 225 5.31 -9.44 -10.03
N ARG A 226 5.18 -9.16 -8.74
CA ARG A 226 3.94 -8.58 -8.23
C ARG A 226 3.73 -7.17 -8.73
N TYR A 227 2.46 -6.76 -8.77
CA TYR A 227 2.10 -5.41 -9.14
C TYR A 227 2.54 -4.39 -8.08
N THR A 228 3.21 -3.33 -8.52
CA THR A 228 3.16 -2.01 -7.87
C THR A 228 1.83 -1.32 -8.20
N GLU A 229 1.49 -0.22 -7.50
CA GLU A 229 0.33 0.60 -7.91
C GLU A 229 0.43 1.04 -9.38
N ALA A 230 1.61 1.47 -9.83
CA ALA A 230 1.87 1.88 -11.20
C ALA A 230 1.67 0.76 -12.23
N SER A 231 2.26 -0.41 -12.00
CA SER A 231 2.10 -1.55 -12.91
C SER A 231 0.66 -2.08 -12.92
N LEU A 232 -0.11 -1.92 -11.83
CA LEU A 232 -1.53 -2.23 -11.81
C LEU A 232 -2.33 -1.24 -12.64
N VAL A 233 -2.01 0.06 -12.58
CA VAL A 233 -2.61 1.08 -13.47
C VAL A 233 -2.32 0.76 -14.94
N LYS A 234 -1.05 0.44 -15.26
CA LYS A 234 -0.67 -0.01 -16.61
C LYS A 234 -1.51 -1.20 -17.05
N LYS A 235 -1.67 -2.20 -16.19
CA LYS A 235 -2.46 -3.39 -16.52
C LYS A 235 -3.95 -3.12 -16.68
N MET A 236 -4.50 -2.25 -15.85
CA MET A 236 -5.89 -1.78 -15.94
C MET A 236 -6.14 -1.07 -17.29
N GLU A 237 -5.25 -0.14 -17.67
CA GLU A 237 -5.30 0.57 -18.96
C GLU A 237 -5.19 -0.40 -20.15
N GLU A 238 -4.23 -1.34 -20.12
CA GLU A 238 -4.07 -2.37 -21.17
C GLU A 238 -5.32 -3.23 -21.37
N LEU A 239 -6.06 -3.51 -20.28
CA LEU A 239 -7.28 -4.30 -20.32
C LEU A 239 -8.52 -3.45 -20.61
N GLY A 240 -8.39 -2.13 -20.78
CA GLY A 240 -9.54 -1.22 -20.96
C GLY A 240 -10.40 -1.05 -19.71
N ILE A 241 -9.89 -1.44 -18.54
CA ILE A 241 -10.59 -1.39 -17.26
C ILE A 241 -10.22 -0.12 -16.51
N GLY A 242 -11.22 0.69 -16.17
CA GLY A 242 -11.00 1.98 -15.55
C GLY A 242 -10.64 3.08 -16.55
N ARG A 243 -10.52 4.28 -16.01
CA ARG A 243 -10.35 5.55 -16.74
C ARG A 243 -9.42 6.46 -15.94
N PRO A 244 -8.87 7.54 -16.53
CA PRO A 244 -8.08 8.55 -15.83
C PRO A 244 -8.62 8.98 -14.46
N SER A 245 -9.94 9.07 -14.34
CA SER A 245 -10.64 9.46 -13.10
C SER A 245 -10.76 8.35 -12.06
N THR A 246 -10.59 7.08 -12.43
CA THR A 246 -10.89 5.93 -11.56
C THR A 246 -9.66 5.10 -11.16
N TYR A 247 -8.51 5.19 -11.85
CA TYR A 247 -7.30 4.44 -11.50
C TYR A 247 -6.90 4.58 -10.01
N ALA A 248 -6.60 5.81 -9.57
CA ALA A 248 -6.17 6.05 -8.19
C ALA A 248 -7.29 5.76 -7.15
N PRO A 249 -8.56 6.17 -7.36
CA PRO A 249 -9.65 5.80 -6.46
C PRO A 249 -9.88 4.29 -6.33
N THR A 250 -9.76 3.51 -7.41
CA THR A 250 -9.91 2.05 -7.38
C THR A 250 -8.84 1.41 -6.51
N ILE A 251 -7.57 1.75 -6.76
CA ILE A 251 -6.42 1.25 -5.98
C ILE A 251 -6.53 1.66 -4.50
N SER A 252 -6.91 2.90 -4.23
CA SER A 252 -7.16 3.39 -2.87
C SER A 252 -8.29 2.64 -2.17
N THR A 253 -9.37 2.32 -2.90
CA THR A 253 -10.54 1.63 -2.35
C THR A 253 -10.24 0.18 -1.98
N ILE A 254 -9.56 -0.57 -2.84
CA ILE A 254 -9.23 -1.97 -2.55
C ILE A 254 -8.23 -2.10 -1.39
N GLN A 255 -7.33 -1.11 -1.22
CA GLN A 255 -6.45 -1.02 -0.06
C GLN A 255 -7.21 -0.64 1.22
N LYS A 256 -8.05 0.40 1.17
CA LYS A 256 -8.87 0.83 2.32
C LYS A 256 -9.84 -0.23 2.82
N ARG A 257 -10.36 -1.06 1.91
CA ARG A 257 -11.23 -2.21 2.22
C ARG A 257 -10.46 -3.47 2.62
N ASN A 258 -9.13 -3.41 2.66
CA ASN A 258 -8.26 -4.49 3.07
C ASN A 258 -8.40 -5.75 2.18
N TYR A 259 -8.67 -5.58 0.88
CA TYR A 259 -8.62 -6.68 -0.10
C TYR A 259 -7.20 -6.89 -0.62
N VAL A 260 -6.43 -5.81 -0.67
CA VAL A 260 -5.04 -5.79 -1.06
C VAL A 260 -4.29 -4.95 -0.05
N GLU A 261 -3.06 -5.35 0.27
CA GLU A 261 -2.16 -4.58 1.12
C GLU A 261 -0.86 -4.30 0.36
N ARG A 262 -0.25 -3.16 0.65
CA ARG A 262 1.10 -2.86 0.18
C ARG A 262 2.08 -3.26 1.26
N ARG A 263 3.00 -4.17 0.96
CA ARG A 263 4.02 -4.62 1.91
C ARG A 263 5.32 -4.98 1.23
N ASP A 264 6.35 -5.09 2.07
CA ASP A 264 7.63 -5.66 1.71
C ASP A 264 7.62 -7.16 2.06
N LYS A 265 8.36 -7.95 1.28
CA LYS A 265 8.65 -9.35 1.55
C LYS A 265 10.16 -9.49 1.48
N GLU A 266 10.76 -9.92 2.59
CA GLU A 266 12.17 -10.26 2.62
C GLU A 266 12.46 -11.43 1.67
N GLY A 267 13.59 -11.33 0.98
CA GLY A 267 14.06 -12.44 0.17
C GLY A 267 14.66 -13.55 1.02
N VAL A 268 14.80 -14.72 0.43
CA VAL A 268 15.52 -15.84 1.04
C VAL A 268 16.87 -16.00 0.36
N GLU A 269 17.87 -16.36 1.16
CA GLU A 269 19.18 -16.70 0.62
C GLU A 269 19.10 -17.99 -0.19
N ARG A 270 19.72 -17.98 -1.36
CA ARG A 270 19.93 -19.16 -2.18
C ARG A 270 21.37 -19.17 -2.66
N LYS A 271 21.96 -20.36 -2.66
CA LYS A 271 23.27 -20.61 -3.24
C LYS A 271 23.16 -20.80 -4.74
N THR A 272 24.06 -20.16 -5.49
CA THR A 272 24.23 -20.33 -6.93
C THR A 272 25.63 -20.86 -7.20
N ALA A 273 25.73 -21.81 -8.11
CA ALA A 273 27.01 -22.31 -8.58
C ALA A 273 27.62 -21.37 -9.63
N ILE A 274 28.91 -21.10 -9.49
CA ILE A 274 29.72 -20.42 -10.49
C ILE A 274 30.84 -21.37 -10.90
N LEU A 275 30.96 -21.61 -12.21
CA LEU A 275 32.10 -22.31 -12.77
C LEU A 275 32.96 -21.28 -13.52
N SER A 276 34.26 -21.27 -13.24
CA SER A 276 35.20 -20.35 -13.87
C SER A 276 36.32 -21.12 -14.53
N LEU A 277 36.51 -20.89 -15.83
CA LEU A 277 37.70 -21.32 -16.56
C LEU A 277 38.74 -20.19 -16.53
N SER A 278 39.88 -20.43 -15.88
CA SER A 278 40.99 -19.49 -15.80
C SER A 278 41.91 -19.58 -17.02
N LYS A 279 42.75 -18.55 -17.24
CA LYS A 279 43.80 -18.55 -18.27
C LYS A 279 44.77 -19.74 -18.19
N ASN A 280 44.89 -20.40 -17.03
CA ASN A 280 45.75 -21.57 -16.83
C ASN A 280 45.05 -22.89 -17.24
N ASN A 281 43.87 -22.83 -17.87
CA ASN A 281 43.03 -23.98 -18.23
C ASN A 281 42.50 -24.79 -17.03
N GLU A 282 42.43 -24.16 -15.86
CA GLU A 282 41.84 -24.74 -14.66
C GLU A 282 40.37 -24.32 -14.58
N ILE A 283 39.50 -25.29 -14.30
CA ILE A 283 38.09 -25.03 -14.02
C ILE A 283 37.91 -25.14 -12.52
N THR A 284 37.48 -24.05 -11.90
CA THR A 284 37.14 -24.00 -10.48
C THR A 284 35.64 -23.83 -10.31
N ARG A 285 35.09 -24.48 -9.29
CA ARG A 285 33.71 -24.28 -8.86
C ARG A 285 33.70 -23.46 -7.57
N SER A 286 32.93 -22.40 -7.55
CA SER A 286 32.64 -21.62 -6.35
C SER A 286 31.12 -21.51 -6.15
N GLU A 287 30.73 -21.14 -4.94
CA GLU A 287 29.34 -20.85 -4.60
C GLU A 287 29.23 -19.36 -4.27
N LYS A 288 28.18 -18.72 -4.78
CA LYS A 288 27.80 -17.36 -4.40
C LYS A 288 26.39 -17.39 -3.81
N THR A 289 26.22 -16.71 -2.68
CA THR A 289 24.90 -16.47 -2.11
C THR A 289 24.25 -15.30 -2.84
N GLU A 290 23.01 -15.49 -3.27
CA GLU A 290 22.13 -14.44 -3.76
C GLU A 290 20.83 -14.41 -2.94
N ILE A 291 20.16 -13.26 -2.93
CA ILE A 291 18.84 -13.11 -2.31
C ILE A 291 17.79 -13.25 -3.42
N THR A 292 16.83 -14.15 -3.23
CA THR A 292 15.74 -14.41 -4.19
C THR A 292 14.37 -14.22 -3.55
N GLY A 293 13.38 -13.79 -4.36
CA GLY A 293 11.99 -13.65 -3.92
C GLY A 293 11.70 -12.48 -3.00
N ALA A 294 12.64 -11.52 -2.89
CA ALA A 294 12.43 -10.23 -2.24
C ALA A 294 11.45 -9.38 -3.06
N GLU A 295 10.51 -8.71 -2.38
CA GLU A 295 9.53 -7.84 -3.00
C GLU A 295 9.45 -6.56 -2.19
N LYS A 296 9.58 -5.40 -2.83
CA LYS A 296 9.54 -4.10 -2.14
C LYS A 296 8.36 -3.27 -2.62
N SER A 297 7.54 -2.80 -1.67
CA SER A 297 6.39 -1.93 -1.91
C SER A 297 5.41 -2.47 -2.96
N LYS A 298 5.25 -3.79 -3.01
CA LYS A 298 4.35 -4.48 -3.93
C LYS A 298 2.97 -4.71 -3.29
N LEU A 299 1.97 -4.94 -4.15
CA LEU A 299 0.60 -5.22 -3.79
C LEU A 299 0.41 -6.73 -3.59
N PHE A 300 -0.06 -7.12 -2.40
CA PHE A 300 -0.39 -8.50 -2.04
C PHE A 300 -1.89 -8.61 -1.78
N PRO A 301 -2.58 -9.62 -2.36
CA PRO A 301 -3.96 -9.90 -1.96
C PRO A 301 -3.98 -10.37 -0.50
N THR A 302 -4.98 -9.92 0.24
CA THR A 302 -5.25 -10.44 1.59
C THR A 302 -6.13 -11.68 1.50
N ASP A 303 -6.17 -12.49 2.56
CA ASP A 303 -7.11 -13.62 2.63
C ASP A 303 -8.57 -13.16 2.45
N LEU A 304 -8.92 -11.95 2.93
CA LEU A 304 -10.25 -11.39 2.70
C LEU A 304 -10.50 -11.08 1.22
N GLY A 305 -9.51 -10.49 0.54
CA GLY A 305 -9.57 -10.22 -0.89
C GLY A 305 -9.74 -11.49 -1.71
N ILE A 306 -9.02 -12.56 -1.36
CA ILE A 306 -9.10 -13.86 -2.03
C ILE A 306 -10.49 -14.47 -1.84
N VAL A 307 -10.96 -14.60 -0.59
CA VAL A 307 -12.29 -15.19 -0.30
C VAL A 307 -13.42 -14.44 -1.01
N VAL A 308 -13.36 -13.10 -1.04
CA VAL A 308 -14.34 -12.28 -1.77
C VAL A 308 -14.23 -12.52 -3.27
N THR A 309 -13.02 -12.57 -3.82
CA THR A 309 -12.79 -12.79 -5.26
C THR A 309 -13.30 -14.16 -5.69
N ASP A 310 -13.02 -15.22 -4.92
CA ASP A 310 -13.45 -16.58 -5.24
C ASP A 310 -14.97 -16.72 -5.17
N PHE A 311 -15.60 -16.14 -4.14
CA PHE A 311 -17.05 -16.10 -4.05
C PHE A 311 -17.67 -15.37 -5.25
N LEU A 312 -17.13 -14.21 -5.63
CA LEU A 312 -17.61 -13.47 -6.78
C LEU A 312 -17.38 -14.23 -8.09
N LYS A 313 -16.23 -14.88 -8.26
CA LYS A 313 -15.90 -15.66 -9.46
C LYS A 313 -16.79 -16.90 -9.61
N GLN A 314 -17.18 -17.52 -8.50
CA GLN A 314 -18.07 -18.67 -8.49
C GLN A 314 -19.51 -18.31 -8.90
N HIS A 315 -20.04 -17.22 -8.33
CA HIS A 315 -21.47 -16.87 -8.44
C HIS A 315 -21.77 -15.77 -9.48
N PHE A 316 -20.81 -14.88 -9.77
CA PHE A 316 -20.99 -13.70 -10.62
C PHE A 316 -20.03 -13.70 -11.83
N LYS A 317 -19.94 -14.84 -12.53
CA LYS A 317 -19.00 -15.08 -13.65
C LYS A 317 -18.96 -13.96 -14.69
N SER A 318 -20.14 -13.46 -15.11
CA SER A 318 -20.24 -12.40 -16.12
C SER A 318 -19.57 -11.10 -15.66
N VAL A 319 -19.87 -10.64 -14.45
CA VAL A 319 -19.37 -9.38 -13.91
C VAL A 319 -17.90 -9.46 -13.52
N MET A 320 -17.39 -10.67 -13.26
CA MET A 320 -15.98 -10.94 -12.96
C MET A 320 -15.11 -11.11 -14.21
N ASP A 321 -15.70 -11.09 -15.41
CA ASP A 321 -14.97 -11.11 -16.66
C ASP A 321 -14.35 -9.74 -16.99
N TYR A 322 -13.08 -9.74 -17.41
CA TYR A 322 -12.37 -8.51 -17.76
C TYR A 322 -12.95 -7.84 -19.00
N GLY A 323 -13.35 -8.64 -20.01
CA GLY A 323 -13.96 -8.13 -21.23
C GLY A 323 -15.33 -7.50 -20.98
N PHE A 324 -16.13 -8.09 -20.07
CA PHE A 324 -17.39 -7.49 -19.62
C PHE A 324 -17.17 -6.10 -19.03
N THR A 325 -16.20 -5.96 -18.11
CA THR A 325 -15.91 -4.67 -17.46
C THR A 325 -15.44 -3.63 -18.47
N ALA A 326 -14.52 -4.00 -19.37
CA ALA A 326 -14.05 -3.12 -20.44
C ALA A 326 -15.19 -2.70 -21.39
N GLY A 327 -16.08 -3.63 -21.73
CA GLY A 327 -17.25 -3.37 -22.58
C GLY A 327 -18.22 -2.37 -21.94
N ILE A 328 -18.52 -2.50 -20.65
CA ILE A 328 -19.37 -1.54 -19.92
C ILE A 328 -18.76 -0.12 -19.94
N GLU A 329 -17.44 -0.02 -19.78
CA GLU A 329 -16.77 1.29 -19.85
C GLU A 329 -16.86 1.91 -21.26
N GLU A 330 -16.75 1.10 -22.33
CA GLU A 330 -16.98 1.56 -23.70
C GLU A 330 -18.44 1.98 -23.94
N GLU A 331 -19.41 1.30 -23.33
CA GLU A 331 -20.81 1.70 -23.38
C GLU A 331 -21.04 3.04 -22.68
N PHE A 332 -20.36 3.31 -21.56
CA PHE A 332 -20.38 4.63 -20.92
C PHE A 332 -19.82 5.72 -21.82
N ASP A 333 -18.73 5.46 -22.56
CA ASP A 333 -18.18 6.41 -23.54
C ASP A 333 -19.19 6.68 -24.67
N LYS A 334 -19.85 5.64 -25.21
CA LYS A 334 -20.92 5.80 -26.20
C LYS A 334 -22.11 6.61 -25.67
N ILE A 335 -22.44 6.48 -24.38
CA ILE A 335 -23.48 7.30 -23.75
C ILE A 335 -23.03 8.76 -23.66
N ALA A 336 -21.79 9.03 -23.25
CA ALA A 336 -21.24 10.38 -23.14
C ALA A 336 -21.21 11.10 -24.50
N GLU A 337 -20.96 10.38 -25.59
CA GLU A 337 -21.00 10.89 -26.96
C GLU A 337 -22.41 11.01 -27.55
N GLY A 338 -23.44 10.57 -26.83
CA GLY A 338 -24.82 10.53 -27.31
C GLY A 338 -25.10 9.43 -28.34
N LYS A 339 -24.18 8.47 -28.53
CA LYS A 339 -24.32 7.31 -29.42
C LYS A 339 -25.15 6.17 -28.80
N MET A 340 -25.42 6.21 -27.48
CA MET A 340 -26.22 5.21 -26.77
C MET A 340 -27.15 5.85 -25.72
N LYS A 341 -28.35 5.29 -25.54
CA LYS A 341 -29.29 5.71 -24.49
C LYS A 341 -28.99 4.97 -23.18
N TRP A 342 -28.66 5.73 -22.12
CA TRP A 342 -28.26 5.19 -20.83
C TRP A 342 -29.28 4.22 -20.19
N ASN A 343 -30.58 4.51 -20.33
CA ASN A 343 -31.63 3.68 -19.74
C ASN A 343 -31.72 2.28 -20.38
N LYS A 344 -31.40 2.17 -21.69
CA LYS A 344 -31.36 0.87 -22.38
C LYS A 344 -30.19 0.02 -21.89
N MET A 345 -29.02 0.64 -21.69
CA MET A 345 -27.85 -0.04 -21.15
C MET A 345 -28.13 -0.55 -19.72
N LEU A 346 -28.65 0.33 -18.86
CA LEU A 346 -28.97 -0.06 -17.47
C LEU A 346 -29.98 -1.18 -17.39
N ASP A 347 -31.03 -1.18 -18.21
CA ASP A 347 -32.03 -2.25 -18.25
C ASP A 347 -31.40 -3.59 -18.67
N GLY A 348 -30.55 -3.56 -19.70
CA GLY A 348 -29.79 -4.72 -20.17
C GLY A 348 -28.81 -5.29 -19.14
N PHE A 349 -28.21 -4.43 -18.32
CA PHE A 349 -27.35 -4.86 -17.21
C PHE A 349 -28.13 -5.38 -16.01
N TYR A 350 -29.10 -4.59 -15.53
CA TYR A 350 -29.70 -4.79 -14.22
C TYR A 350 -30.56 -6.04 -14.15
N THR A 351 -31.37 -6.31 -15.17
CA THR A 351 -32.30 -7.46 -15.20
C THR A 351 -31.58 -8.80 -15.00
N PRO A 352 -30.56 -9.17 -15.81
CA PRO A 352 -29.84 -10.43 -15.60
C PRO A 352 -28.99 -10.43 -14.31
N PHE A 353 -28.43 -9.28 -13.94
CA PHE A 353 -27.66 -9.15 -12.70
C PHE A 353 -28.52 -9.38 -11.45
N HIS A 354 -29.74 -8.83 -11.43
CA HIS A 354 -30.68 -9.00 -10.34
C HIS A 354 -31.09 -10.46 -10.15
N HIS A 355 -31.38 -11.17 -11.25
CA HIS A 355 -31.68 -12.61 -11.20
C HIS A 355 -30.50 -13.41 -10.61
N THR A 356 -29.26 -13.05 -10.98
CA THR A 356 -28.05 -13.66 -10.41
C THR A 356 -27.94 -13.42 -8.90
N ILE A 357 -28.30 -12.22 -8.43
CA ILE A 357 -28.34 -11.91 -6.99
C ILE A 357 -29.37 -12.78 -6.27
N GLU A 358 -30.60 -12.86 -6.78
CA GLU A 358 -31.66 -13.67 -6.17
C GLU A 358 -31.26 -15.14 -6.06
N LEU A 359 -30.77 -15.72 -7.18
CA LEU A 359 -30.28 -17.10 -7.20
C LEU A 359 -29.14 -17.31 -6.19
N THR A 360 -28.20 -16.37 -6.11
CA THR A 360 -27.06 -16.47 -5.18
C THR A 360 -27.53 -16.37 -3.73
N LEU A 361 -28.49 -15.50 -3.40
CA LEU A 361 -29.03 -15.41 -2.05
C LEU A 361 -29.78 -16.68 -1.62
N GLU A 362 -30.43 -17.36 -2.55
CA GLU A 362 -31.14 -18.61 -2.29
C GLU A 362 -30.21 -19.82 -2.19
N THR A 363 -29.15 -19.87 -3.01
CA THR A 363 -28.35 -21.10 -3.22
C THR A 363 -26.95 -21.04 -2.63
N ALA A 364 -26.38 -19.85 -2.42
CA ALA A 364 -24.99 -19.75 -2.01
C ALA A 364 -24.82 -19.95 -0.50
N GLU A 365 -23.91 -20.83 -0.14
CA GLU A 365 -23.41 -20.88 1.22
C GLU A 365 -22.53 -19.66 1.51
N ARG A 366 -22.48 -19.26 2.79
CA ARG A 366 -21.59 -18.17 3.21
C ARG A 366 -20.15 -18.58 2.94
N ALA A 367 -19.43 -17.81 2.11
CA ALA A 367 -18.00 -18.01 1.92
C ALA A 367 -17.26 -17.83 3.25
N LYS A 368 -16.77 -18.94 3.82
CA LYS A 368 -15.96 -18.95 5.03
C LYS A 368 -14.46 -19.00 4.74
N GLY A 369 -14.08 -19.26 3.49
CA GLY A 369 -12.68 -19.51 3.11
C GLY A 369 -12.08 -20.63 3.94
N GLU A 370 -12.80 -21.73 4.15
CA GLU A 370 -12.36 -22.84 5.00
C GLU A 370 -11.52 -23.81 4.17
N ARG A 371 -10.29 -24.07 4.63
CA ARG A 371 -9.39 -25.09 4.09
C ARG A 371 -8.97 -26.03 5.21
N MET A 372 -9.30 -27.31 5.05
CA MET A 372 -8.84 -28.35 5.97
C MET A 372 -7.36 -28.64 5.72
N LEU A 373 -6.54 -28.59 6.77
CA LEU A 373 -5.10 -28.81 6.70
C LEU A 373 -4.72 -30.24 7.11
N GLY A 374 -5.48 -30.83 8.04
CA GLY A 374 -5.20 -32.15 8.59
C GLY A 374 -5.99 -32.42 9.87
N VAL A 375 -5.49 -33.36 10.68
CA VAL A 375 -6.07 -33.75 11.97
C VAL A 375 -5.01 -33.58 13.05
N ASP A 376 -5.38 -32.95 14.16
CA ASP A 376 -4.52 -32.78 15.31
C ASP A 376 -4.28 -34.13 16.01
N ALA A 377 -3.00 -34.47 16.26
CA ALA A 377 -2.62 -35.77 16.79
C ALA A 377 -3.00 -35.96 18.26
N GLU A 378 -3.12 -34.88 19.03
CA GLU A 378 -3.41 -34.93 20.48
C GLU A 378 -4.92 -35.06 20.73
N SER A 379 -5.73 -34.23 20.06
CA SER A 379 -7.18 -34.21 20.25
C SER A 379 -7.98 -35.06 19.25
N GLY A 380 -7.37 -35.50 18.15
CA GLY A 380 -8.04 -36.19 17.05
C GLY A 380 -8.99 -35.32 16.22
N LYS A 381 -8.95 -33.99 16.42
CA LYS A 381 -9.88 -33.02 15.81
C LYS A 381 -9.33 -32.41 14.52
N PRO A 382 -10.20 -31.99 13.59
CA PRO A 382 -9.75 -31.37 12.34
C PRO A 382 -9.10 -30.01 12.58
N VAL A 383 -8.04 -29.73 11.82
CA VAL A 383 -7.32 -28.45 11.77
C VAL A 383 -7.73 -27.71 10.50
N ILE A 384 -8.28 -26.52 10.65
CA ILE A 384 -8.93 -25.77 9.57
C ILE A 384 -8.37 -24.34 9.54
N ALA A 385 -7.81 -23.91 8.42
CA ALA A 385 -7.54 -22.50 8.14
C ALA A 385 -8.82 -21.83 7.62
N ARG A 386 -9.18 -20.67 8.16
CA ARG A 386 -10.46 -20.00 7.83
C ARG A 386 -10.47 -18.50 8.04
N MET A 387 -11.44 -17.83 7.42
CA MET A 387 -11.76 -16.44 7.72
C MET A 387 -12.73 -16.36 8.92
N GLY A 388 -12.28 -15.73 10.01
CA GLY A 388 -13.08 -15.43 11.20
C GLY A 388 -13.56 -13.97 11.26
N ARG A 389 -14.32 -13.62 12.31
CA ARG A 389 -14.79 -12.24 12.53
C ARG A 389 -13.67 -11.22 12.74
N TYR A 390 -12.47 -11.69 13.13
CA TYR A 390 -11.30 -10.87 13.44
C TYR A 390 -10.14 -11.09 12.45
N GLY A 391 -10.42 -11.69 11.29
CA GLY A 391 -9.43 -11.99 10.26
C GLY A 391 -9.13 -13.48 10.12
N ALA A 392 -8.09 -13.78 9.35
CA ALA A 392 -7.61 -15.13 9.10
C ALA A 392 -7.11 -15.80 10.39
N MET A 393 -7.52 -17.05 10.59
CA MET A 393 -7.14 -17.88 11.74
C MET A 393 -7.09 -19.36 11.39
N VAL A 394 -6.39 -20.13 12.21
CA VAL A 394 -6.48 -21.58 12.25
C VAL A 394 -7.37 -21.97 13.43
N GLN A 395 -8.18 -23.01 13.23
CA GLN A 395 -9.11 -23.57 14.21
C GLN A 395 -8.83 -25.07 14.36
N ILE A 396 -8.78 -25.57 15.59
CA ILE A 396 -8.79 -27.02 15.91
C ILE A 396 -10.15 -27.37 16.52
N GLY A 397 -10.84 -28.36 15.93
CA GLY A 397 -12.18 -28.80 16.36
C GLY A 397 -13.33 -27.96 15.80
N HIS A 398 -14.56 -28.31 16.14
CA HIS A 398 -15.78 -27.60 15.76
C HIS A 398 -16.43 -26.87 16.94
N ALA A 399 -17.33 -25.93 16.65
CA ALA A 399 -18.05 -25.18 17.68
C ALA A 399 -19.08 -26.04 18.43
N ASP A 400 -19.49 -27.16 17.84
CA ASP A 400 -20.49 -28.07 18.37
C ASP A 400 -19.86 -29.25 19.14
N ASP A 401 -18.53 -29.28 19.26
CA ASP A 401 -17.80 -30.28 20.06
C ASP A 401 -17.99 -30.03 21.57
N GLU A 402 -17.93 -31.09 22.39
CA GLU A 402 -18.04 -30.98 23.85
C GLU A 402 -16.96 -30.05 24.44
N GLU A 403 -15.75 -30.13 23.90
CA GLU A 403 -14.67 -29.20 24.22
C GLU A 403 -14.62 -28.06 23.20
N LYS A 404 -14.52 -26.83 23.71
CA LYS A 404 -14.48 -25.64 22.87
C LYS A 404 -13.32 -25.68 21.87
N PRO A 405 -13.55 -25.23 20.62
CA PRO A 405 -12.50 -25.19 19.61
C PRO A 405 -11.39 -24.23 20.02
N ARG A 406 -10.15 -24.60 19.69
CA ARG A 406 -8.97 -23.74 19.88
C ARG A 406 -8.75 -22.90 18.65
N PHE A 407 -8.29 -21.66 18.83
CA PHE A 407 -8.02 -20.74 17.74
C PHE A 407 -6.61 -20.16 17.83
N ALA A 408 -5.95 -20.03 16.69
CA ALA A 408 -4.69 -19.33 16.56
C ALA A 408 -4.74 -18.36 15.38
N LYS A 409 -4.21 -17.15 15.54
CA LYS A 409 -4.20 -16.13 14.48
C LYS A 409 -3.03 -16.38 13.53
N LEU A 410 -3.25 -16.25 12.22
CA LEU A 410 -2.17 -16.32 11.24
C LEU A 410 -1.19 -15.15 11.42
N LYS A 411 0.11 -15.43 11.18
CA LYS A 411 1.14 -14.39 11.05
C LYS A 411 0.83 -13.50 9.82
N PRO A 412 1.25 -12.23 9.79
CA PRO A 412 1.03 -11.35 8.62
C PRO A 412 1.60 -11.89 7.30
N THR A 413 2.61 -12.76 7.37
CA THR A 413 3.24 -13.39 6.21
C THR A 413 2.55 -14.66 5.73
N GLN A 414 1.66 -15.23 6.55
CA GLN A 414 0.93 -16.46 6.27
C GLN A 414 -0.43 -16.15 5.62
N SER A 415 -0.95 -17.10 4.84
CA SER A 415 -2.27 -17.03 4.21
C SER A 415 -3.03 -18.32 4.46
N ILE A 416 -4.36 -18.22 4.55
CA ILE A 416 -5.22 -19.41 4.70
C ILE A 416 -5.10 -20.36 3.51
N GLU A 417 -4.70 -19.87 2.34
CA GLU A 417 -4.52 -20.63 1.09
C GLU A 417 -3.18 -21.38 1.02
N THR A 418 -2.13 -20.89 1.70
CA THR A 418 -0.77 -21.42 1.52
C THR A 418 -0.14 -21.98 2.78
N ILE A 419 -0.68 -21.70 3.96
CA ILE A 419 -0.13 -22.22 5.23
C ILE A 419 -0.08 -23.76 5.23
N SER A 420 1.04 -24.34 5.65
CA SER A 420 1.16 -25.79 5.79
C SER A 420 0.50 -26.27 7.10
N PHE A 421 0.28 -27.59 7.23
CA PHE A 421 -0.21 -28.17 8.48
C PHE A 421 0.77 -27.90 9.63
N ASP A 422 2.07 -28.11 9.41
CA ASP A 422 3.11 -27.93 10.43
C ASP A 422 3.19 -26.46 10.90
N ASP A 423 3.22 -25.51 9.94
CA ASP A 423 3.21 -24.08 10.26
C ASP A 423 1.95 -23.65 11.03
N ALA A 424 0.83 -24.30 10.77
CA ALA A 424 -0.44 -24.03 11.44
C ALA A 424 -0.42 -24.56 12.88
N MET A 425 0.15 -25.74 13.11
CA MET A 425 0.31 -26.32 14.44
C MET A 425 1.28 -25.50 15.30
N ASP A 426 2.32 -24.93 14.69
CA ASP A 426 3.23 -24.01 15.38
C ASP A 426 2.49 -22.83 16.03
N LEU A 427 1.41 -22.33 15.40
CA LEU A 427 0.62 -21.23 15.96
C LEU A 427 -0.07 -21.57 17.29
N PHE A 428 -0.28 -22.86 17.56
CA PHE A 428 -0.91 -23.35 18.80
C PHE A 428 0.08 -23.66 19.92
N LYS A 429 1.39 -23.49 19.68
CA LYS A 429 2.41 -23.55 20.73
C LYS A 429 2.26 -22.41 21.77
N LEU A 430 1.46 -21.39 21.46
CA LEU A 430 1.17 -20.27 22.34
C LEU A 430 -0.27 -20.33 22.87
N PRO A 431 -0.54 -19.92 24.14
CA PRO A 431 0.40 -19.43 25.15
C PRO A 431 1.51 -20.41 25.52
N ARG A 432 2.75 -19.90 25.69
CA ARG A 432 3.89 -20.69 26.18
C ARG A 432 4.46 -20.06 27.44
N THR A 433 4.53 -20.82 28.52
CA THR A 433 5.27 -20.42 29.72
C THR A 433 6.75 -20.67 29.50
N ILE A 434 7.57 -19.65 29.76
CA ILE A 434 9.02 -19.66 29.51
C ILE A 434 9.85 -19.62 30.81
N GLY A 435 9.21 -19.41 31.95
CA GLY A 435 9.86 -19.45 33.25
C GLY A 435 9.13 -18.64 34.32
N GLU A 436 9.88 -18.25 35.34
CA GLU A 436 9.40 -17.48 36.49
C GLU A 436 10.35 -16.29 36.72
N HIS A 437 9.79 -15.14 37.05
CA HIS A 437 10.55 -13.93 37.41
C HIS A 437 9.82 -13.21 38.55
N ASP A 438 10.56 -12.80 39.59
CA ASP A 438 10.01 -12.17 40.81
C ASP A 438 8.84 -12.93 41.46
N GLY A 439 8.90 -14.28 41.46
CA GLY A 439 7.84 -15.11 42.03
C GLY A 439 6.59 -15.22 41.15
N MET A 440 6.62 -14.70 39.92
CA MET A 440 5.49 -14.66 39.00
C MET A 440 5.82 -15.40 37.70
N GLU A 441 4.84 -16.13 37.19
CA GLU A 441 4.95 -16.86 35.93
C GLU A 441 5.11 -15.90 34.74
N VAL A 442 6.10 -16.19 33.89
CA VAL A 442 6.37 -15.49 32.64
C VAL A 442 5.84 -16.31 31.48
N SER A 443 4.87 -15.79 30.73
CA SER A 443 4.32 -16.45 29.54
C SER A 443 4.24 -15.55 28.32
N LEU A 444 4.51 -16.14 27.16
CA LEU A 444 4.43 -15.52 25.85
C LEU A 444 3.04 -15.75 25.26
N ASN A 445 2.41 -14.67 24.79
CA ASN A 445 1.04 -14.67 24.31
C ASN A 445 0.84 -13.78 23.09
N ILE A 446 -0.22 -14.03 22.33
CA ILE A 446 -0.67 -13.16 21.23
C ILE A 446 -2.06 -12.61 21.56
N GLY A 447 -2.13 -11.31 21.77
CA GLY A 447 -3.38 -10.60 22.06
C GLY A 447 -3.95 -9.85 20.86
N ARG A 448 -5.07 -9.17 21.06
CA ARG A 448 -5.71 -8.33 20.02
C ARG A 448 -4.82 -7.20 19.47
N PHE A 449 -3.82 -6.78 20.25
CA PHE A 449 -2.91 -5.67 19.90
C PHE A 449 -1.52 -6.13 19.45
N GLY A 450 -1.27 -7.44 19.41
CA GLY A 450 0.04 -8.00 19.07
C GLY A 450 0.60 -8.96 20.13
N PRO A 451 1.84 -9.44 19.92
CA PRO A 451 2.54 -10.31 20.86
C PRO A 451 2.91 -9.58 22.15
N TYR A 452 2.86 -10.28 23.28
CA TYR A 452 3.21 -9.72 24.59
C TYR A 452 3.76 -10.79 25.53
N VAL A 453 4.64 -10.36 26.44
CA VAL A 453 5.03 -11.10 27.63
C VAL A 453 4.01 -10.79 28.73
N LYS A 454 3.52 -11.83 29.39
CA LYS A 454 2.65 -11.74 30.56
C LYS A 454 3.45 -12.10 31.81
N LEU A 455 3.48 -11.21 32.79
CA LEU A 455 4.04 -11.43 34.12
C LEU A 455 2.94 -11.16 35.15
N GLY A 456 2.32 -12.21 35.68
CA GLY A 456 1.13 -12.06 36.55
C GLY A 456 -0.01 -11.33 35.82
N GLU A 457 -0.36 -10.11 36.26
CA GLU A 457 -1.35 -9.23 35.60
C GLU A 457 -0.74 -8.21 34.64
N GLN A 458 0.59 -8.14 34.53
CA GLN A 458 1.29 -7.19 33.67
C GLN A 458 1.35 -7.72 32.23
N PHE A 459 1.11 -6.83 31.28
CA PHE A 459 1.16 -7.10 29.84
C PHE A 459 2.24 -6.22 29.19
N ILE A 460 3.35 -6.83 28.79
CA ILE A 460 4.49 -6.13 28.21
C ILE A 460 4.52 -6.42 26.71
N SER A 461 4.25 -5.41 25.89
CA SER A 461 4.26 -5.57 24.42
C SER A 461 5.66 -5.90 23.91
N ILE A 462 5.75 -6.88 23.01
CA ILE A 462 7.00 -7.25 22.36
C ILE A 462 7.22 -6.33 21.14
N PRO A 463 8.42 -5.75 20.96
CA PRO A 463 8.74 -4.93 19.80
C PRO A 463 8.53 -5.65 18.46
N LYS A 464 8.27 -4.88 17.40
CA LYS A 464 8.14 -5.45 16.04
C LYS A 464 9.50 -5.98 15.58
N GLY A 465 9.52 -7.19 15.01
CA GLY A 465 10.71 -7.81 14.44
C GLY A 465 11.34 -8.88 15.33
N GLU A 466 10.95 -8.98 16.60
CA GLU A 466 11.38 -10.08 17.47
C GLU A 466 10.47 -11.31 17.26
N ASP A 467 11.08 -12.49 17.11
CA ASP A 467 10.34 -13.74 16.99
C ASP A 467 9.86 -14.21 18.37
N LEU A 468 8.55 -14.37 18.51
CA LEU A 468 7.90 -14.82 19.73
C LEU A 468 8.19 -16.29 20.04
N TYR A 469 8.39 -17.12 19.03
CA TYR A 469 8.55 -18.56 19.20
C TYR A 469 9.97 -18.95 19.66
N GLU A 470 10.94 -18.09 19.35
CA GLU A 470 12.36 -18.23 19.72
C GLU A 470 12.76 -17.36 20.92
N MET A 471 11.83 -16.59 21.50
CA MET A 471 12.12 -15.72 22.63
C MET A 471 12.37 -16.52 23.91
N GLU A 472 13.59 -16.37 24.45
CA GLU A 472 14.03 -16.97 25.70
C GLU A 472 13.74 -16.08 26.93
N LEU A 473 13.81 -16.68 28.13
CA LEU A 473 13.48 -16.03 29.41
C LEU A 473 14.28 -14.73 29.65
N ASP A 474 15.58 -14.73 29.35
CA ASP A 474 16.44 -13.56 29.58
C ASP A 474 15.98 -12.32 28.80
N ARG A 475 15.59 -12.51 27.54
CA ARG A 475 15.07 -11.41 26.71
C ARG A 475 13.72 -10.93 27.21
N ALA A 476 12.86 -11.84 27.65
CA ALA A 476 11.58 -11.48 28.25
C ALA A 476 11.76 -10.68 29.55
N ILE A 477 12.71 -11.06 30.40
CA ILE A 477 13.09 -10.33 31.62
C ILE A 477 13.63 -8.93 31.27
N GLU A 478 14.44 -8.80 30.22
CA GLU A 478 14.93 -7.50 29.77
C GLU A 478 13.76 -6.56 29.40
N LEU A 479 12.79 -7.06 28.62
CA LEU A 479 11.59 -6.30 28.25
C LEU A 479 10.74 -5.92 29.46
N ILE A 480 10.59 -6.85 30.41
CA ILE A 480 9.90 -6.61 31.69
C ILE A 480 10.59 -5.48 32.46
N ASN A 481 11.91 -5.55 32.64
CA ASN A 481 12.69 -4.57 33.37
C ASN A 481 12.64 -3.18 32.70
N GLN A 482 12.75 -3.12 31.37
CA GLN A 482 12.59 -1.88 30.63
C GLN A 482 11.20 -1.28 30.84
N LYS A 483 10.15 -2.11 30.86
CA LYS A 483 8.78 -1.66 31.07
C LYS A 483 8.55 -1.19 32.50
N GLN A 484 9.04 -1.92 33.50
CA GLN A 484 8.97 -1.54 34.92
C GLN A 484 9.75 -0.24 35.18
N LEU A 485 10.92 -0.06 34.57
CA LEU A 485 11.70 1.18 34.65
C LEU A 485 10.95 2.35 34.00
N ALA A 486 10.32 2.13 32.85
CA ALA A 486 9.53 3.16 32.16
C ALA A 486 8.27 3.54 32.95
N ASP A 487 7.66 2.58 33.65
CA ASP A 487 6.48 2.79 34.49
C ASP A 487 6.83 3.17 35.94
N ALA A 488 8.12 3.26 36.28
CA ALA A 488 8.57 3.62 37.61
C ALA A 488 8.09 5.04 37.98
N PRO A 489 7.69 5.27 39.25
CA PRO A 489 7.30 6.59 39.68
C PRO A 489 8.46 7.58 39.54
N VAL A 490 8.22 8.69 38.83
CA VAL A 490 9.19 9.80 38.70
C VAL A 490 9.09 10.79 39.84
N ALA A 491 7.97 10.75 40.58
CA ALA A 491 7.71 11.57 41.75
C ALA A 491 6.58 10.93 42.59
N GLN A 492 6.39 11.43 43.80
CA GLN A 492 5.21 11.16 44.61
C GLN A 492 4.50 12.48 44.93
N TYR A 493 3.17 12.48 44.80
CA TYR A 493 2.32 13.62 45.18
C TYR A 493 1.11 13.09 45.95
N ASP A 494 0.85 13.65 47.13
CA ASP A 494 -0.23 13.21 48.03
C ASP A 494 -0.21 11.69 48.29
N SER A 495 0.98 11.17 48.65
CA SER A 495 1.24 9.74 48.89
C SER A 495 0.97 8.79 47.71
N LYS A 496 0.61 9.31 46.53
CA LYS A 496 0.36 8.54 45.31
C LYS A 496 1.49 8.71 44.29
N PRO A 497 1.89 7.65 43.59
CA PRO A 497 2.96 7.71 42.60
C PRO A 497 2.55 8.53 41.37
N VAL A 498 3.52 9.24 40.79
CA VAL A 498 3.41 9.94 39.51
C VAL A 498 4.28 9.23 38.50
N THR A 499 3.74 8.81 37.36
CA THR A 499 4.51 8.16 36.27
C THR A 499 4.53 9.04 35.03
N LYS A 500 5.54 8.89 34.15
CA LYS A 500 5.63 9.63 32.88
C LYS A 500 5.41 8.72 31.67
N GLY A 501 4.84 9.27 30.59
CA GLY A 501 4.59 8.51 29.36
C GLY A 501 4.42 9.39 28.12
N LYS A 502 4.40 8.77 26.93
CA LYS A 502 4.15 9.44 25.64
C LYS A 502 2.92 8.81 24.99
N GLY A 503 1.93 9.63 24.64
CA GLY A 503 0.68 9.18 24.01
C GLY A 503 0.38 9.88 22.69
N ARG A 504 -0.74 9.54 22.05
CA ARG A 504 -1.21 10.14 20.78
C ARG A 504 -1.38 11.67 20.81
N PHE A 505 -1.43 12.27 22.00
CA PHE A 505 -1.59 13.71 22.21
C PHE A 505 -0.32 14.38 22.77
N GLY A 506 0.82 13.70 22.73
CA GLY A 506 2.09 14.18 23.26
C GLY A 506 2.50 13.54 24.60
N PRO A 507 3.59 14.04 25.21
CA PRO A 507 4.05 13.60 26.53
C PRO A 507 3.05 13.94 27.64
N PHE A 508 2.94 13.06 28.63
CA PHE A 508 2.04 13.23 29.78
C PHE A 508 2.67 12.66 31.07
N ILE A 509 2.19 13.15 32.21
CA ILE A 509 2.34 12.49 33.51
C ILE A 509 1.00 11.89 33.94
N LYS A 510 1.02 10.75 34.62
CA LYS A 510 -0.17 10.08 35.18
C LYS A 510 -0.11 10.11 36.69
N TRP A 511 -1.16 10.58 37.33
CA TRP A 511 -1.32 10.60 38.79
C TRP A 511 -2.79 10.42 39.15
N ASN A 512 -3.10 9.51 40.08
CA ASN A 512 -4.48 9.24 40.56
C ASN A 512 -5.52 9.09 39.43
N ASP A 513 -5.21 8.26 38.42
CA ASP A 513 -5.98 8.04 37.18
C ASP A 513 -6.20 9.27 36.28
N LEU A 514 -5.62 10.42 36.61
CA LEU A 514 -5.57 11.59 35.76
C LEU A 514 -4.37 11.54 34.82
N TYR A 515 -4.64 11.74 33.54
CA TYR A 515 -3.61 11.97 32.52
C TYR A 515 -3.43 13.48 32.34
N ILE A 516 -2.22 13.96 32.58
CA ILE A 516 -1.86 15.38 32.56
C ILE A 516 -0.85 15.58 31.44
N ASN A 517 -1.27 16.22 30.34
CA ASN A 517 -0.35 16.53 29.25
C ASN A 517 0.72 17.53 29.71
N VAL A 518 1.97 17.27 29.34
CA VAL A 518 3.11 18.15 29.63
C VAL A 518 3.28 19.14 28.47
N PRO A 519 3.06 20.45 28.68
CA PRO A 519 3.24 21.46 27.64
C PRO A 519 4.69 21.56 27.17
N ARG A 520 4.93 22.03 25.94
CA ARG A 520 6.27 22.22 25.36
C ARG A 520 7.19 23.17 26.14
N ALA A 521 6.61 24.00 27.02
CA ALA A 521 7.36 24.90 27.88
C ALA A 521 8.17 24.16 28.96
N TYR A 522 7.82 22.90 29.26
CA TYR A 522 8.52 22.07 30.23
C TYR A 522 9.44 21.08 29.51
N ASN A 523 10.60 20.80 30.11
CA ASN A 523 11.46 19.73 29.64
C ASN A 523 10.94 18.39 30.14
N PHE A 524 10.24 17.64 29.28
CA PHE A 524 9.62 16.36 29.63
C PHE A 524 10.62 15.32 30.16
N ASP A 525 11.84 15.32 29.63
CA ASP A 525 12.84 14.32 30.01
C ASP A 525 13.42 14.60 31.40
N ASN A 526 13.44 15.88 31.82
CA ASN A 526 13.99 16.39 33.08
C ASN A 526 12.98 17.23 33.88
N LEU A 527 11.80 16.67 34.17
CA LEU A 527 10.81 17.34 35.03
C LEU A 527 11.25 17.34 36.50
N THR A 528 11.23 18.52 37.13
CA THR A 528 11.47 18.68 38.56
C THR A 528 10.22 18.34 39.38
N GLN A 529 10.42 18.00 40.66
CA GLN A 529 9.33 17.71 41.60
C GLN A 529 8.32 18.87 41.70
N GLN A 530 8.82 20.12 41.61
CA GLN A 530 8.00 21.33 41.68
C GLN A 530 7.12 21.51 40.44
N GLU A 531 7.66 21.28 39.24
CA GLU A 531 6.90 21.33 37.99
C GLU A 531 5.84 20.22 37.93
N ILE A 532 6.16 19.03 38.43
CA ILE A 532 5.20 17.92 38.53
C ILE A 532 4.03 18.30 39.44
N LYS A 533 4.33 18.85 40.62
CA LYS A 533 3.32 19.35 41.55
C LYS A 533 2.44 20.42 40.90
N GLU A 534 3.05 21.41 40.24
CA GLU A 534 2.34 22.48 39.56
C GLU A 534 1.39 21.94 38.47
N LEU A 535 1.86 21.00 37.65
CA LEU A 535 1.05 20.38 36.60
C LEU A 535 -0.13 19.59 37.18
N ILE A 536 0.07 18.90 38.30
CA ILE A 536 -0.98 18.16 39.01
C ILE A 536 -2.00 19.12 39.61
N GLU A 537 -1.57 20.15 40.35
CA GLU A 537 -2.46 21.15 40.96
C GLU A 537 -3.30 21.89 39.90
N LYS A 538 -2.69 22.31 38.79
CA LYS A 538 -3.41 22.91 37.66
C LYS A 538 -4.45 21.96 37.07
N LYS A 539 -4.16 20.66 37.02
CA LYS A 539 -5.12 19.66 36.52
C LYS A 539 -6.26 19.45 37.53
N ILE A 540 -5.96 19.38 38.82
CA ILE A 540 -6.95 19.26 39.89
C ILE A 540 -7.90 20.45 39.84
N ASP A 541 -7.38 21.67 39.83
CA ASP A 541 -8.17 22.90 39.77
C ASP A 541 -9.03 22.96 38.49
N LYS A 542 -8.49 22.48 37.36
CA LYS A 542 -9.26 22.39 36.13
C LYS A 542 -10.37 21.35 36.18
N GLU A 543 -10.15 20.19 36.83
CA GLU A 543 -11.20 19.17 36.97
C GLU A 543 -12.24 19.55 38.02
N SER A 544 -11.86 20.23 39.12
CA SER A 544 -12.81 20.77 40.10
C SER A 544 -13.70 21.84 39.48
N ASN A 545 -13.15 22.69 38.63
CA ASN A 545 -13.89 23.73 37.92
C ASN A 545 -14.49 23.26 36.58
N ARG A 546 -14.42 21.95 36.26
CA ARG A 546 -14.86 21.42 34.96
C ARG A 546 -16.36 21.53 34.76
N PHE A 547 -17.14 21.22 35.78
CA PHE A 547 -18.60 21.19 35.71
C PHE A 547 -19.17 22.42 36.40
N ILE A 548 -19.99 23.18 35.67
CA ILE A 548 -20.83 24.22 36.27
C ILE A 548 -22.08 23.58 36.84
N ARG A 549 -22.69 22.67 36.08
CA ARG A 549 -23.86 21.90 36.51
C ARG A 549 -23.95 20.57 35.77
N GLN A 550 -24.48 19.54 36.41
CA GLN A 550 -24.57 18.21 35.82
C GLN A 550 -25.89 17.53 36.15
N TRP A 551 -26.44 16.84 35.16
CA TRP A 551 -27.60 15.94 35.27
C TRP A 551 -27.19 14.56 34.73
N PRO A 552 -26.64 13.69 35.59
CA PRO A 552 -26.08 12.40 35.17
C PRO A 552 -27.11 11.48 34.52
N THR A 553 -28.33 11.47 35.02
CA THR A 553 -29.47 10.65 34.54
C THR A 553 -29.80 10.92 33.07
N GLU A 554 -29.78 12.19 32.67
CA GLU A 554 -30.10 12.65 31.31
C GLU A 554 -28.87 12.69 30.40
N LYS A 555 -27.67 12.40 30.95
CA LYS A 555 -26.37 12.53 30.26
C LYS A 555 -26.13 13.94 29.72
N ILE A 556 -26.51 14.94 30.52
CA ILE A 556 -26.33 16.37 30.24
C ILE A 556 -25.37 16.96 31.27
N SER A 557 -24.38 17.72 30.83
CA SER A 557 -23.55 18.57 31.68
C SER A 557 -23.33 19.93 31.05
N ILE A 558 -23.21 20.96 31.88
CA ILE A 558 -22.66 22.25 31.50
C ILE A 558 -21.23 22.28 32.00
N GLU A 559 -20.29 22.42 31.07
CA GLU A 559 -18.86 22.35 31.34
C GLU A 559 -18.17 23.67 31.00
N ASN A 560 -17.18 24.03 31.82
CA ASN A 560 -16.30 25.15 31.54
C ASN A 560 -15.33 24.81 30.39
N GLY A 561 -15.38 25.59 29.31
CA GLY A 561 -14.53 25.44 28.14
C GLY A 561 -13.56 26.61 27.96
N ARG A 562 -12.50 26.40 27.15
CA ARG A 562 -11.49 27.43 26.84
C ARG A 562 -12.08 28.72 26.23
N TRP A 563 -13.24 28.62 25.58
CA TRP A 563 -13.90 29.72 24.87
C TRP A 563 -15.21 30.17 25.53
N GLY A 564 -15.43 29.75 26.78
CA GLY A 564 -16.66 29.92 27.54
C GLY A 564 -17.37 28.59 27.82
N PRO A 565 -18.40 28.60 28.68
CA PRO A 565 -19.20 27.42 29.00
C PRO A 565 -19.85 26.78 27.77
N PHE A 566 -20.11 25.48 27.84
CA PHE A 566 -20.81 24.74 26.78
C PHE A 566 -21.65 23.60 27.36
N ILE A 567 -22.64 23.14 26.60
CA ILE A 567 -23.46 21.98 26.97
C ILE A 567 -22.83 20.73 26.36
N ARG A 568 -22.61 19.70 27.17
CA ARG A 568 -22.31 18.35 26.69
C ARG A 568 -23.56 17.50 26.80
N PHE A 569 -24.00 16.96 25.67
CA PHE A 569 -25.10 15.99 25.60
C PHE A 569 -24.61 14.70 24.96
N ASN A 570 -24.58 13.60 25.73
CA ASN A 570 -23.89 12.36 25.35
C ASN A 570 -22.42 12.63 24.94
N LYS A 571 -22.07 12.43 23.66
CA LYS A 571 -20.74 12.69 23.09
C LYS A 571 -20.66 14.03 22.33
N LYS A 572 -21.77 14.78 22.23
CA LYS A 572 -21.84 16.03 21.47
C LYS A 572 -21.53 17.23 22.36
N MET A 573 -20.75 18.16 21.83
CA MET A 573 -20.47 19.46 22.42
C MET A 573 -21.33 20.51 21.71
N LEU A 574 -22.18 21.21 22.45
CA LEU A 574 -23.18 22.15 21.95
C LEU A 574 -22.91 23.56 22.51
N LYS A 575 -23.09 24.58 21.68
CA LYS A 575 -22.84 25.97 22.09
C LYS A 575 -24.05 26.49 22.87
N LEU A 576 -23.84 27.33 23.88
CA LEU A 576 -24.93 27.96 24.66
C LEU A 576 -25.61 29.13 23.93
N GLY A 577 -24.98 29.66 22.88
CA GLY A 577 -25.46 30.87 22.19
C GLY A 577 -25.13 32.15 22.94
N LYS A 578 -25.91 33.20 22.70
CA LYS A 578 -25.83 34.49 23.40
C LYS A 578 -27.09 34.68 24.24
N LYS A 579 -26.98 35.46 25.32
CA LYS A 579 -28.11 35.92 26.11
C LYS A 579 -28.99 36.87 25.29
N ALA A 580 -30.19 37.19 25.80
CA ALA A 580 -31.12 38.12 25.17
C ALA A 580 -30.54 39.54 24.97
N ASP A 581 -29.58 39.94 25.81
CA ASP A 581 -28.84 41.21 25.72
C ASP A 581 -27.64 41.16 24.75
N GLY A 582 -27.43 40.03 24.06
CA GLY A 582 -26.34 39.83 23.11
C GLY A 582 -24.97 39.48 23.73
N THR A 583 -24.88 39.41 25.06
CA THR A 583 -23.67 39.00 25.78
C THR A 583 -23.53 37.47 25.85
N LYS A 584 -22.34 36.97 26.21
CA LYS A 584 -22.11 35.53 26.38
C LYS A 584 -22.51 35.11 27.80
N TYR A 585 -22.93 33.86 27.95
CA TYR A 585 -23.14 33.25 29.26
C TYR A 585 -21.79 33.08 30.00
N ALA A 586 -21.73 33.55 31.24
CA ALA A 586 -20.67 33.27 32.19
C ALA A 586 -21.04 32.04 33.05
N ALA A 587 -20.11 31.55 33.86
CA ALA A 587 -20.33 30.37 34.68
C ALA A 587 -21.39 30.62 35.77
N GLU A 588 -21.42 31.83 36.32
CA GLU A 588 -22.33 32.28 37.36
C GLU A 588 -23.77 32.30 36.88
N ASP A 589 -24.00 32.68 35.61
CA ASP A 589 -25.34 32.69 34.99
C ASP A 589 -25.96 31.29 34.83
N LEU A 590 -25.10 30.26 34.86
CA LEU A 590 -25.46 28.88 34.55
C LEU A 590 -25.42 27.97 35.78
N ALA A 591 -24.95 28.48 36.93
CA ALA A 591 -24.92 27.74 38.18
C ALA A 591 -26.33 27.32 38.59
N ASP A 592 -27.32 28.20 38.42
CA ASP A 592 -28.71 27.97 38.84
C ASP A 592 -29.69 27.61 37.70
N VAL A 593 -29.18 27.36 36.49
CA VAL A 593 -30.04 27.08 35.32
C VAL A 593 -30.84 25.78 35.46
N GLU A 594 -32.13 25.85 35.11
CA GLU A 594 -33.02 24.69 35.15
C GLU A 594 -32.79 23.72 33.98
N LEU A 595 -32.96 22.42 34.26
CA LEU A 595 -32.79 21.34 33.29
C LEU A 595 -33.66 21.52 32.03
N GLU A 596 -34.90 21.95 32.19
CA GLU A 596 -35.83 22.13 31.06
C GLU A 596 -35.39 23.23 30.10
N TYR A 597 -34.78 24.29 30.62
CA TYR A 597 -34.20 25.34 29.80
C TYR A 597 -33.00 24.83 28.97
N VAL A 598 -32.15 24.01 29.59
CA VAL A 598 -31.01 23.36 28.92
C VAL A 598 -31.48 22.37 27.85
N LYS A 599 -32.55 21.61 28.10
CA LYS A 599 -33.15 20.71 27.09
C LYS A 599 -33.64 21.47 25.87
N LYS A 600 -34.30 22.61 26.04
CA LYS A 600 -34.72 23.47 24.91
C LYS A 600 -33.53 23.94 24.07
N MET A 601 -32.42 24.35 24.71
CA MET A 601 -31.19 24.72 24.00
C MET A 601 -30.58 23.56 23.20
N ILE A 602 -30.67 22.34 23.73
CA ILE A 602 -30.21 21.13 23.06
C ILE A 602 -31.08 20.82 21.83
N GLU A 603 -32.41 20.91 21.93
CA GLU A 603 -33.32 20.60 20.84
C GLU A 603 -33.17 21.51 19.62
N VAL A 604 -32.83 22.79 19.83
CA VAL A 604 -32.53 23.73 18.73
C VAL A 604 -31.35 23.25 17.88
N GLN A 605 -30.33 22.66 18.50
CA GLN A 605 -29.13 22.19 17.81
C GLN A 605 -29.19 20.70 17.44
N VAL A 606 -30.03 19.94 18.12
CA VAL A 606 -30.24 18.51 17.91
C VAL A 606 -31.75 18.25 17.89
N PRO A 607 -32.40 18.42 16.73
CA PRO A 607 -33.82 18.15 16.58
C PRO A 607 -34.14 16.72 17.03
N ASN A 608 -35.24 16.55 17.76
CA ASN A 608 -35.69 15.27 18.33
C ASN A 608 -34.73 14.62 19.35
N ALA A 609 -33.85 15.39 20.01
CA ALA A 609 -32.91 14.89 21.01
C ALA A 609 -33.56 14.06 22.14
N PHE A 610 -34.79 14.42 22.53
CA PHE A 610 -35.51 13.78 23.65
C PHE A 610 -36.79 13.05 23.21
N ALA A 611 -37.02 12.92 21.90
CA ALA A 611 -38.16 12.16 21.38
C ALA A 611 -38.03 10.69 21.79
N LYS A 612 -39.06 10.11 22.43
CA LYS A 612 -39.12 8.68 22.71
C LYS A 612 -39.04 7.92 21.38
N LYS A 613 -37.94 7.20 21.16
CA LYS A 613 -37.87 6.22 20.06
C LYS A 613 -39.00 5.21 20.23
N THR A 614 -40.00 5.26 19.36
CA THR A 614 -40.92 4.15 19.15
C THR A 614 -40.07 2.94 18.78
N LYS A 615 -40.10 1.89 19.61
CA LYS A 615 -39.52 0.59 19.26
C LYS A 615 -40.16 0.15 17.94
N VAL A 616 -39.40 0.18 16.86
CA VAL A 616 -39.73 -0.63 15.69
C VAL A 616 -39.67 -2.08 16.18
N ALA A 617 -40.82 -2.75 16.18
CA ALA A 617 -40.91 -4.15 16.58
C ALA A 617 -39.88 -4.96 15.78
N ALA A 618 -39.04 -5.71 16.49
CA ALA A 618 -38.17 -6.69 15.89
C ALA A 618 -39.00 -7.57 14.95
N LYS A 619 -38.63 -7.63 13.67
CA LYS A 619 -39.14 -8.65 12.75
C LYS A 619 -38.90 -10.00 13.44
N LYS A 620 -40.00 -10.64 13.88
CA LYS A 620 -39.98 -12.00 14.42
C LYS A 620 -39.26 -12.88 13.40
N ALA A 621 -38.26 -13.62 13.87
CA ALA A 621 -37.77 -14.78 13.16
C ALA A 621 -38.96 -15.66 12.81
N ALA A 622 -39.08 -16.04 11.53
CA ALA A 622 -40.08 -16.97 11.08
C ALA A 622 -39.95 -18.26 11.89
N SER A 623 -41.03 -18.60 12.60
CA SER A 623 -41.17 -19.87 13.29
C SER A 623 -40.98 -21.02 12.31
N LYS A 624 -40.14 -21.99 12.68
CA LYS A 624 -40.12 -23.32 12.07
C LYS A 624 -41.55 -23.85 11.94
N THR A 625 -42.08 -23.92 10.72
CA THR A 625 -43.28 -24.68 10.42
C THR A 625 -42.94 -26.16 10.54
N ALA A 626 -43.74 -26.85 11.35
CA ALA A 626 -43.67 -28.29 11.55
C ALA A 626 -43.87 -29.04 10.22
N LYS A 627 -43.04 -30.06 10.00
CA LYS A 627 -43.20 -31.04 8.92
C LYS A 627 -44.57 -31.70 9.02
N THR A 628 -45.40 -31.56 7.99
CA THR A 628 -46.56 -32.42 7.75
C THR A 628 -46.09 -33.69 7.03
N PRO A 629 -46.55 -34.90 7.42
CA PRO A 629 -46.07 -36.14 6.83
C PRO A 629 -46.58 -36.33 5.39
N LYS A 630 -45.68 -36.69 4.47
CA LYS A 630 -46.02 -37.12 3.11
C LYS A 630 -46.95 -38.33 3.17
N LYS A 631 -48.14 -38.21 2.58
CA LYS A 631 -48.97 -39.33 2.17
C LYS A 631 -48.26 -40.10 1.06
N LYS A 632 -48.25 -41.43 1.18
CA LYS A 632 -47.96 -42.39 0.11
C LYS A 632 -48.98 -42.21 -1.02
N VAL A 633 -48.50 -41.97 -2.25
CA VAL A 633 -48.81 -42.72 -3.48
C VAL A 633 -47.56 -42.67 -4.33
#